data_AF-A0A226DQ36-F1
#
_entry.id   AF-A0A226DQ36-F1
#
_cell.length_a   1.000
_cell.length_b   1.000
_cell.length_c   1.000
_cell.angle_alpha   90.00
_cell.angle_beta   90.00
_cell.angle_gamma   90.00
#
_symmetry.space_group_name_H-M   'P 1'
#
loop_
_entity.id
_entity.type
_entity.pdbx_description
1 polymer ?
#
loop_
_entity_poly.entity_id
_entity_poly.type
_entity_poly.pdbx_seq_one_letter_code
_entity_poly.pdbx_strand_id
1 'polypeptide(L)'
;MLLFSVPVWALNYLDEVEKVQCQYWKKLLKLPSSTPGYVIRLETGTSDTTYSIIKCTLRFILRLLEKDDNSFLCQCLKWQLRWAARIGSKSRSWGFALKNLLFDLAGDSTLDLPYVEIKKILPSRISKILERVNLALLNRDTERMAKSNWTPIYAKMKTHAVTEPYLQINLHLPVVQLISQLRVNIFRIIFKDAKIPLQNRSLCPWCNECEGNSDHYISECHCLSIHREKYLSNYVPTTNVSFVDLYNMHRNLPDFFKNIFYFFNDCYKTLEPYGCEPNGPGY
;
A
#
# COMPACT_ATOMS: atom_id res chain seq x y z
N MET A 1 -8.18 -16.23 8.57
CA MET A 1 -9.03 -16.35 7.36
C MET A 1 -10.03 -15.20 7.38
N LEU A 2 -9.70 -14.04 6.80
CA LEU A 2 -10.53 -12.81 6.89
C LEU A 2 -11.74 -12.81 5.94
N LEU A 3 -11.80 -13.77 4.99
CA LEU A 3 -12.73 -13.73 3.86
C LEU A 3 -13.93 -14.70 3.98
N PHE A 4 -14.25 -15.19 5.18
CA PHE A 4 -15.41 -16.06 5.36
C PHE A 4 -16.71 -15.29 5.14
N SER A 5 -17.61 -15.84 4.32
CA SER A 5 -18.91 -15.24 3.98
C SER A 5 -18.86 -13.80 3.43
N VAL A 6 -17.71 -13.38 2.90
CA VAL A 6 -17.47 -12.07 2.27
C VAL A 6 -18.55 -11.63 1.28
N PRO A 7 -19.09 -12.52 0.41
CA PRO A 7 -20.13 -12.13 -0.54
C PRO A 7 -21.38 -11.51 0.08
N VAL A 8 -21.64 -11.77 1.36
CA VAL A 8 -22.89 -11.37 2.04
C VAL A 8 -22.77 -10.00 2.71
N TRP A 9 -21.62 -9.69 3.33
CA TRP A 9 -21.46 -8.51 4.17
C TRP A 9 -20.41 -7.52 3.65
N ALA A 10 -19.30 -8.00 3.09
CA ALA A 10 -18.10 -7.19 2.90
C ALA A 10 -18.25 -6.09 1.84
N LEU A 11 -19.18 -6.23 0.88
CA LEU A 11 -19.46 -5.22 -0.13
C LEU A 11 -19.89 -3.87 0.46
N ASN A 12 -20.43 -3.87 1.68
CA ASN A 12 -20.83 -2.65 2.39
C ASN A 12 -19.74 -2.08 3.32
N TYR A 13 -18.61 -2.78 3.44
CA TYR A 13 -17.54 -2.47 4.40
C TYR A 13 -16.15 -2.57 3.73
N LEU A 14 -16.06 -2.20 2.44
CA LEU A 14 -14.82 -2.33 1.67
C LEU A 14 -13.66 -1.58 2.33
N ASP A 15 -13.89 -0.34 2.76
CA ASP A 15 -12.86 0.49 3.37
C ASP A 15 -12.41 -0.06 4.73
N GLU A 16 -13.32 -0.63 5.52
CA GLU A 16 -13.03 -1.25 6.82
C GLU A 16 -12.18 -2.50 6.66
N VAL A 17 -12.51 -3.34 5.68
CA VAL A 17 -11.74 -4.55 5.36
C VAL A 17 -10.34 -4.17 4.88
N GLU A 18 -10.23 -3.17 4.01
CA GLU A 18 -8.94 -2.68 3.50
C GLU A 18 -8.07 -2.11 4.61
N LYS A 19 -8.65 -1.38 5.58
CA LYS A 19 -7.91 -0.83 6.73
C LYS A 19 -7.16 -1.91 7.49
N VAL A 20 -7.74 -3.10 7.66
CA VAL A 20 -7.10 -4.21 8.38
C VAL A 20 -5.85 -4.70 7.64
N GLN A 21 -5.93 -4.93 6.33
CA GLN A 21 -4.77 -5.33 5.52
C GLN A 21 -3.68 -4.25 5.53
N CYS A 22 -4.06 -2.98 5.35
CA CYS A 22 -3.12 -1.87 5.39
C CYS A 22 -2.44 -1.73 6.76
N GLN A 23 -3.18 -1.91 7.86
CA GLN A 23 -2.62 -1.83 9.22
C GLN A 23 -1.60 -2.93 9.50
N TYR A 24 -1.84 -4.15 9.00
CA TYR A 24 -0.87 -5.24 9.10
C TYR A 24 0.48 -4.84 8.48
N TRP A 25 0.47 -4.38 7.24
CA TRP A 25 1.69 -3.96 6.55
C TRP A 25 2.36 -2.75 7.19
N LYS A 26 1.59 -1.75 7.62
CA LYS A 26 2.14 -0.58 8.34
C LYS A 26 2.89 -1.01 9.60
N LYS A 27 2.33 -1.93 10.39
CA LYS A 27 2.98 -2.47 11.59
C LYS A 27 4.23 -3.28 11.23
N LEU A 28 4.13 -4.16 10.24
CA LEU A 28 5.25 -5.01 9.81
C LEU A 28 6.45 -4.20 9.31
N LEU A 29 6.18 -3.15 8.52
CA LEU A 29 7.19 -2.29 7.90
C LEU A 29 7.55 -1.05 8.74
N LYS A 30 7.00 -0.92 9.96
CA LYS A 30 7.17 0.24 10.85
C LYS A 30 6.83 1.60 10.20
N LEU A 31 5.82 1.62 9.33
CA LEU A 31 5.37 2.84 8.68
C LEU A 31 4.39 3.62 9.57
N PRO A 32 4.32 4.96 9.45
CA PRO A 32 3.35 5.77 10.20
C PRO A 32 1.90 5.32 9.96
N SER A 33 1.07 5.45 11.00
CA SER A 33 -0.37 5.16 10.91
C SER A 33 -1.08 5.98 9.83
N SER A 34 -0.59 7.20 9.57
CA SER A 34 -1.05 8.13 8.54
C SER A 34 -0.74 7.71 7.10
N THR A 35 0.09 6.68 6.87
CA THR A 35 0.46 6.23 5.52
C THR A 35 -0.78 5.83 4.71
N PRO A 36 -1.04 6.43 3.52
CA PRO A 36 -2.18 6.06 2.70
C PRO A 36 -2.11 4.60 2.24
N GLY A 37 -3.28 3.95 2.12
CA GLY A 37 -3.35 2.55 1.67
C GLY A 37 -2.79 2.32 0.26
N TYR A 38 -2.93 3.29 -0.64
CA TYR A 38 -2.39 3.19 -2.00
C TYR A 38 -0.86 3.05 -1.99
N VAL A 39 -0.15 3.74 -1.08
CA VAL A 39 1.30 3.63 -0.93
C VAL A 39 1.66 2.21 -0.51
N ILE A 40 0.96 1.66 0.49
CA ILE A 40 1.19 0.30 0.98
C ILE A 40 1.01 -0.72 -0.14
N ARG A 41 -0.08 -0.62 -0.90
CA ARG A 41 -0.37 -1.55 -2.00
C ARG A 41 0.64 -1.46 -3.13
N LEU A 42 1.00 -0.24 -3.54
CA LEU A 42 2.03 -0.05 -4.55
C LEU A 42 3.39 -0.58 -4.08
N GLU A 43 3.78 -0.33 -2.82
CA GLU A 43 5.05 -0.79 -2.27
C GLU A 43 5.16 -2.31 -2.23
N THR A 44 4.13 -2.94 -1.67
CA THR A 44 4.08 -4.40 -1.45
C THR A 44 3.61 -5.18 -2.68
N GLY A 45 3.06 -4.50 -3.68
CA GLY A 45 2.38 -5.11 -4.82
C GLY A 45 1.12 -5.89 -4.45
N THR A 46 0.54 -5.66 -3.26
CA THR A 46 -0.70 -6.32 -2.88
C THR A 46 -1.89 -5.70 -3.61
N SER A 47 -2.77 -6.54 -4.16
CA SER A 47 -4.04 -6.10 -4.71
C SER A 47 -4.94 -5.50 -3.64
N ASP A 48 -5.73 -4.50 -3.99
CA ASP A 48 -6.80 -3.95 -3.16
C ASP A 48 -7.80 -5.06 -2.77
N THR A 49 -8.21 -5.11 -1.51
CA THR A 49 -9.14 -6.14 -0.99
C THR A 49 -10.45 -6.18 -1.76
N THR A 50 -10.88 -5.05 -2.33
CA THR A 50 -12.06 -4.94 -3.20
C THR A 50 -12.02 -5.95 -4.35
N TYR A 51 -10.85 -6.16 -4.97
CA TYR A 51 -10.70 -7.15 -6.03
C TYR A 51 -11.02 -8.56 -5.53
N SER A 52 -10.48 -8.94 -4.37
CA SER A 52 -10.72 -10.25 -3.75
C SER A 52 -12.19 -10.42 -3.35
N ILE A 53 -12.82 -9.37 -2.83
CA ILE A 53 -14.24 -9.36 -2.45
C ILE A 53 -15.13 -9.55 -3.68
N ILE A 54 -14.89 -8.81 -4.77
CA ILE A 54 -15.63 -8.95 -6.03
C ILE A 54 -15.42 -10.35 -6.61
N LYS A 55 -14.18 -10.85 -6.66
CA LYS A 55 -13.86 -12.20 -7.14
C LYS A 55 -14.59 -13.30 -6.37
N CYS A 56 -14.58 -13.23 -5.04
CA CYS A 56 -15.32 -14.16 -4.19
C CYS A 56 -16.83 -14.08 -4.43
N THR A 57 -17.36 -12.87 -4.60
CA THR A 57 -18.79 -12.64 -4.82
C THR A 57 -19.23 -13.16 -6.19
N LEU A 58 -18.50 -12.87 -7.26
CA LEU A 58 -18.81 -13.38 -8.60
C LEU A 58 -18.73 -14.91 -8.66
N ARG A 59 -17.72 -15.51 -8.02
CA ARG A 59 -17.63 -16.98 -7.89
C ARG A 59 -18.79 -17.57 -7.08
N PHE A 60 -19.24 -16.87 -6.04
CA PHE A 60 -20.42 -17.27 -5.29
C PHE A 60 -21.67 -17.24 -6.18
N ILE A 61 -21.86 -16.18 -6.98
CA ILE A 61 -22.95 -16.08 -7.95
C ILE A 61 -22.89 -17.23 -8.96
N LEU A 62 -21.73 -17.52 -9.56
CA LEU A 62 -21.58 -18.63 -10.51
C LEU A 62 -22.05 -19.98 -9.92
N ARG A 63 -21.63 -20.29 -8.70
CA ARG A 63 -22.07 -21.51 -8.00
C ARG A 63 -23.57 -21.56 -7.77
N LEU A 64 -24.21 -20.41 -7.54
CA LEU A 64 -25.67 -20.34 -7.44
C LEU A 64 -26.34 -20.53 -8.80
N LEU A 65 -25.79 -19.96 -9.88
CA LEU A 65 -26.36 -20.11 -11.22
C LEU A 65 -26.39 -21.58 -11.70
N GLU A 66 -25.47 -22.41 -11.21
CA GLU A 66 -25.41 -23.86 -11.47
C GLU A 66 -26.43 -24.68 -10.67
N LYS A 67 -27.01 -24.12 -9.59
CA LYS A 67 -28.00 -24.81 -8.76
C LYS A 67 -29.37 -24.85 -9.43
N ASP A 68 -30.24 -25.71 -8.91
CA ASP A 68 -31.64 -25.75 -9.30
C ASP A 68 -32.28 -24.37 -9.12
N ASP A 69 -33.05 -23.98 -10.13
CA ASP A 69 -33.65 -22.66 -10.26
C ASP A 69 -34.72 -22.40 -9.19
N ASN A 70 -35.27 -23.47 -8.59
CA ASN A 70 -36.23 -23.42 -7.49
C ASN A 70 -35.57 -23.51 -6.10
N SER A 71 -34.26 -23.73 -6.02
CA SER A 71 -33.56 -23.73 -4.74
C SER A 71 -33.69 -22.36 -4.05
N PHE A 72 -33.80 -22.38 -2.71
CA PHE A 72 -33.98 -21.16 -1.91
C PHE A 72 -32.89 -20.12 -2.20
N LEU A 73 -31.63 -20.54 -2.31
CA LEU A 73 -30.51 -19.64 -2.58
C LEU A 73 -30.56 -19.02 -3.98
N CYS A 74 -30.99 -19.77 -5.01
CA CYS A 74 -31.23 -19.22 -6.34
C CYS A 74 -32.36 -18.18 -6.35
N GLN A 75 -33.45 -18.47 -5.64
CA GLN A 75 -34.56 -17.52 -5.52
C GLN A 75 -34.12 -16.24 -4.81
N CYS A 76 -33.35 -16.35 -3.73
CA CYS A 76 -32.73 -15.21 -3.05
C CYS A 76 -31.84 -14.38 -4.01
N LEU A 77 -31.00 -15.03 -4.82
CA LEU A 77 -30.18 -14.34 -5.82
C LEU A 77 -31.03 -13.62 -6.88
N LYS A 78 -32.03 -14.30 -7.45
CA LYS A 78 -32.97 -13.72 -8.43
C LYS A 78 -33.63 -12.47 -7.87
N TRP A 79 -34.08 -12.53 -6.61
CA TRP A 79 -34.69 -11.40 -5.93
C TRP A 79 -33.68 -10.27 -5.70
N GLN A 80 -32.49 -10.56 -5.19
CA GLN A 80 -31.45 -9.55 -4.99
C GLN A 80 -31.10 -8.81 -6.29
N LEU A 81 -30.91 -9.52 -7.40
CA LEU A 81 -30.56 -8.90 -8.70
C LEU A 81 -31.74 -8.11 -9.30
N ARG A 82 -32.97 -8.62 -9.17
CA ARG A 82 -34.19 -7.95 -9.66
C ARG A 82 -34.50 -6.68 -8.89
N TRP A 83 -34.39 -6.72 -7.57
CA TRP A 83 -34.75 -5.60 -6.70
C TRP A 83 -33.61 -4.60 -6.48
N ALA A 84 -32.37 -4.94 -6.85
CA ALA A 84 -31.23 -4.03 -6.76
C ALA A 84 -31.49 -2.66 -7.42
N ALA A 85 -32.14 -2.62 -8.59
CA ALA A 85 -32.45 -1.37 -9.29
C ALA A 85 -33.54 -0.52 -8.60
N ARG A 86 -34.34 -1.12 -7.70
CA ARG A 86 -35.44 -0.46 -7.00
C ARG A 86 -35.07 -0.03 -5.59
N ILE A 87 -34.06 -0.68 -5.00
CA ILE A 87 -33.54 -0.34 -3.67
C ILE A 87 -32.44 0.72 -3.87
N GLY A 88 -32.81 1.99 -3.79
CA GLY A 88 -31.90 3.13 -3.99
C GLY A 88 -30.81 3.32 -2.93
N SER A 89 -30.56 2.32 -2.07
CA SER A 89 -29.53 2.39 -1.02
C SER A 89 -28.62 1.17 -1.04
N LYS A 90 -27.30 1.44 -1.09
CA LYS A 90 -26.22 0.44 -0.99
C LYS A 90 -26.31 -0.38 0.30
N SER A 91 -26.78 0.20 1.41
CA SER A 91 -26.86 -0.50 2.71
C SER A 91 -27.91 -1.61 2.77
N ARG A 92 -28.86 -1.66 1.83
CA ARG A 92 -30.01 -2.59 1.86
C ARG A 92 -29.96 -3.69 0.80
N SER A 93 -29.04 -3.62 -0.18
CA SER A 93 -28.86 -4.67 -1.18
C SER A 93 -27.39 -4.80 -1.59
N TRP A 94 -26.79 -5.92 -1.22
CA TRP A 94 -25.44 -6.26 -1.68
C TRP A 94 -25.42 -6.45 -3.22
N GLY A 95 -26.54 -6.84 -3.83
CA GLY A 95 -26.68 -6.90 -5.30
C GLY A 95 -26.53 -5.53 -5.95
N PHE A 96 -27.15 -4.49 -5.37
CA PHE A 96 -26.98 -3.11 -5.83
C PHE A 96 -25.56 -2.60 -5.59
N ALA A 97 -24.96 -2.90 -4.43
CA ALA A 97 -23.57 -2.55 -4.15
C ALA A 97 -22.61 -3.17 -5.18
N LEU A 98 -22.78 -4.46 -5.49
CA LEU A 98 -21.96 -5.16 -6.49
C LEU A 98 -22.15 -4.57 -7.89
N LYS A 99 -23.40 -4.32 -8.32
CA LYS A 99 -23.68 -3.72 -9.64
C LYS A 99 -22.97 -2.38 -9.82
N ASN A 100 -23.09 -1.48 -8.83
CA ASN A 100 -22.41 -0.19 -8.88
C ASN A 100 -20.89 -0.37 -8.93
N LEU A 101 -20.32 -1.26 -8.11
CA LEU A 101 -18.88 -1.51 -8.14
C LEU A 101 -18.38 -2.05 -9.49
N LEU A 102 -19.13 -2.95 -10.12
CA LEU A 102 -18.78 -3.48 -11.44
C LEU A 102 -18.92 -2.42 -12.54
N PHE A 103 -19.93 -1.57 -12.45
CA PHE A 103 -20.07 -0.44 -13.35
C PHE A 103 -18.92 0.56 -13.17
N ASP A 104 -18.67 0.99 -11.94
CA ASP A 104 -17.65 2.00 -11.60
C ASP A 104 -16.23 1.53 -11.96
N LEU A 105 -15.90 0.25 -11.71
CA LEU A 105 -14.55 -0.27 -11.90
C LEU A 105 -14.32 -0.97 -13.25
N ALA A 106 -15.34 -1.60 -13.82
CA ALA A 106 -15.18 -2.41 -15.04
C ALA A 106 -16.04 -1.95 -16.22
N GLY A 107 -16.90 -0.94 -16.02
CA GLY A 107 -17.91 -0.55 -16.99
C GLY A 107 -18.84 -1.72 -17.36
N ASP A 108 -19.07 -2.64 -16.41
CA ASP A 108 -19.80 -3.88 -16.67
C ASP A 108 -21.20 -3.84 -16.07
N SER A 109 -22.20 -4.01 -16.93
CA SER A 109 -23.62 -4.07 -16.60
C SER A 109 -24.21 -5.48 -16.79
N THR A 110 -23.38 -6.53 -16.81
CA THR A 110 -23.86 -7.90 -17.05
C THR A 110 -24.94 -8.31 -16.04
N LEU A 111 -24.84 -7.85 -14.79
CA LEU A 111 -25.81 -8.16 -13.74
C LEU A 111 -27.14 -7.41 -13.88
N ASP A 112 -27.28 -6.49 -14.84
CA ASP A 112 -28.54 -5.80 -15.16
C ASP A 112 -29.40 -6.57 -16.16
N LEU A 113 -28.83 -7.60 -16.80
CA LEU A 113 -29.55 -8.45 -17.73
C LEU A 113 -30.61 -9.32 -17.00
N PRO A 114 -31.62 -9.83 -17.72
CA PRO A 114 -32.50 -10.87 -17.19
C PRO A 114 -31.72 -12.08 -16.68
N TYR A 115 -32.20 -12.72 -15.61
CA TYR A 115 -31.51 -13.85 -14.95
C TYR A 115 -31.07 -14.95 -15.92
N VAL A 116 -31.92 -15.28 -16.92
CA VAL A 116 -31.63 -16.30 -17.94
C VAL A 116 -30.41 -15.93 -18.78
N GLU A 117 -30.22 -14.65 -19.09
CA GLU A 117 -29.06 -14.16 -19.84
C GLU A 117 -27.81 -14.11 -18.98
N ILE A 118 -27.93 -13.67 -17.71
CA ILE A 118 -26.84 -13.71 -16.73
C ILE A 118 -26.27 -15.13 -16.63
N LYS A 119 -27.15 -16.13 -16.49
CA LYS A 119 -26.76 -17.55 -16.39
C LYS A 119 -25.95 -18.03 -17.60
N LYS A 120 -26.22 -17.51 -18.80
CA LYS A 120 -25.51 -17.86 -20.03
C LYS A 120 -24.19 -17.10 -20.21
N ILE A 121 -24.18 -15.81 -19.87
CA ILE A 121 -23.12 -14.87 -20.26
C ILE A 121 -22.06 -14.69 -19.17
N LEU A 122 -22.45 -14.69 -17.89
CA LEU A 122 -21.51 -14.43 -16.78
C LEU A 122 -20.33 -15.42 -16.71
N PRO A 123 -20.51 -16.74 -16.92
CA PRO A 123 -19.40 -17.70 -16.87
C PRO A 123 -18.25 -17.38 -17.84
N SER A 124 -18.56 -16.94 -19.05
CA SER A 124 -17.55 -16.62 -20.08
C SER A 124 -16.94 -15.21 -19.90
N ARG A 125 -17.64 -14.30 -19.21
CA ARG A 125 -17.17 -12.91 -19.00
C ARG A 125 -16.37 -12.69 -17.73
N ILE A 126 -16.47 -13.58 -16.73
CA ILE A 126 -15.92 -13.32 -15.39
C ILE A 126 -14.44 -12.95 -15.40
N SER A 127 -13.60 -13.62 -16.20
CA SER A 127 -12.17 -13.33 -16.28
C SER A 127 -11.90 -11.91 -16.79
N LYS A 128 -12.64 -11.47 -17.81
CA LYS A 128 -12.53 -10.13 -18.39
C LYS A 128 -13.03 -9.04 -17.43
N ILE A 129 -14.09 -9.32 -16.69
CA ILE A 129 -14.59 -8.41 -15.64
C ILE A 129 -13.52 -8.23 -14.57
N LEU A 130 -12.95 -9.33 -14.07
CA LEU A 130 -11.93 -9.30 -13.02
C LEU A 130 -10.64 -8.61 -13.47
N GLU A 131 -10.21 -8.81 -14.71
CA GLU A 131 -9.07 -8.12 -15.29
C GLU A 131 -9.28 -6.59 -15.30
N ARG A 132 -10.46 -6.13 -15.75
CA ARG A 132 -10.82 -4.71 -15.75
C ARG A 132 -10.89 -4.12 -14.34
N VAL A 133 -11.50 -4.84 -13.40
CA VAL A 133 -11.55 -4.43 -11.99
C VAL A 133 -10.13 -4.24 -11.44
N ASN A 134 -9.25 -5.22 -11.68
CA ASN A 134 -7.87 -5.15 -11.21
C ASN A 134 -7.12 -3.95 -11.80
N LEU A 135 -7.27 -3.74 -13.11
CA LEU A 135 -6.64 -2.62 -13.82
C LEU A 135 -7.17 -1.26 -13.32
N ALA A 136 -8.47 -1.12 -13.12
CA ALA A 136 -9.06 0.12 -12.61
C ALA A 136 -8.60 0.45 -11.19
N LEU A 137 -8.50 -0.55 -10.31
CA LEU A 137 -7.99 -0.36 -8.95
C LEU A 137 -6.51 0.05 -8.96
N LEU A 138 -5.69 -0.57 -9.80
CA LEU A 138 -4.28 -0.21 -9.98
C LEU A 138 -4.11 1.21 -10.55
N ASN A 139 -4.92 1.58 -11.53
CA ASN A 139 -4.94 2.92 -12.11
C ASN A 139 -5.33 3.96 -11.06
N ARG A 140 -6.32 3.67 -10.21
CA ARG A 140 -6.70 4.57 -9.11
C ARG A 140 -5.54 4.84 -8.15
N ASP A 141 -4.74 3.82 -7.84
CA ASP A 141 -3.59 3.95 -6.94
C ASP A 141 -2.43 4.72 -7.58
N THR A 142 -2.12 4.43 -8.85
CA THR A 142 -1.07 5.14 -9.58
C THR A 142 -1.43 6.60 -9.83
N GLU A 143 -2.69 6.90 -10.16
CA GLU A 143 -3.18 8.28 -10.25
C GLU A 143 -3.08 9.02 -8.92
N ARG A 144 -3.46 8.36 -7.81
CA ARG A 144 -3.36 8.94 -6.47
C ARG A 144 -1.91 9.24 -6.12
N MET A 145 -0.99 8.33 -6.43
CA MET A 145 0.45 8.53 -6.24
C MET A 145 0.94 9.75 -7.04
N ALA A 146 0.61 9.84 -8.32
CA ALA A 146 1.05 10.93 -9.20
C ALA A 146 0.51 12.30 -8.75
N LYS A 147 -0.71 12.34 -8.23
CA LYS A 147 -1.38 13.57 -7.77
C LYS A 147 -1.09 13.92 -6.30
N SER A 148 -0.36 13.08 -5.56
CA SER A 148 -0.22 13.25 -4.11
C SER A 148 0.81 14.31 -3.73
N ASN A 149 0.34 15.37 -3.07
CA ASN A 149 1.22 16.31 -2.36
C ASN A 149 1.77 15.76 -1.04
N TRP A 150 1.24 14.63 -0.57
CA TRP A 150 1.57 14.07 0.73
C TRP A 150 2.90 13.31 0.74
N THR A 151 3.23 12.65 -0.38
CA THR A 151 4.49 11.91 -0.60
C THR A 151 5.09 12.27 -1.95
N PRO A 152 5.56 13.51 -2.15
CA PRO A 152 6.03 13.98 -3.46
C PRO A 152 7.30 13.24 -3.93
N ILE A 153 8.13 12.78 -2.99
CA ILE A 153 9.35 12.03 -3.29
C ILE A 153 9.02 10.58 -3.68
N TYR A 154 7.96 10.00 -3.11
CA TYR A 154 7.58 8.60 -3.37
C TYR A 154 7.31 8.34 -4.86
N ALA A 155 6.58 9.25 -5.52
CA ALA A 155 6.31 9.14 -6.96
C ALA A 155 7.58 9.16 -7.83
N LYS A 156 8.67 9.78 -7.35
CA LYS A 156 9.97 9.80 -8.04
C LYS A 156 10.74 8.48 -7.87
N MET A 157 10.51 7.78 -6.77
CA MET A 157 11.12 6.47 -6.50
C MET A 157 10.31 5.30 -7.08
N LYS A 158 8.99 5.46 -7.12
CA LYS A 158 8.05 4.42 -7.54
C LYS A 158 7.79 4.51 -9.04
N THR A 159 8.64 3.84 -9.80
CA THR A 159 8.60 3.86 -11.28
C THR A 159 7.56 2.91 -11.88
N HIS A 160 7.26 1.80 -11.21
CA HIS A 160 6.34 0.77 -11.70
C HIS A 160 5.40 0.30 -10.59
N ALA A 161 4.17 -0.01 -10.96
CA ALA A 161 3.13 -0.50 -10.05
C ALA A 161 3.27 -2.01 -9.75
N VAL A 162 4.47 -2.43 -9.37
CA VAL A 162 4.83 -3.81 -8.99
C VAL A 162 5.44 -3.83 -7.59
N THR A 163 5.54 -4.98 -6.93
CA THR A 163 6.22 -5.09 -5.63
C THR A 163 7.66 -4.55 -5.71
N GLU A 164 8.08 -3.82 -4.69
CA GLU A 164 9.44 -3.29 -4.65
C GLU A 164 10.51 -4.38 -4.47
N PRO A 165 11.68 -4.28 -5.14
CA PRO A 165 12.69 -5.34 -5.15
C PRO A 165 13.20 -5.73 -3.75
N TYR A 166 13.35 -4.76 -2.84
CA TYR A 166 13.86 -5.01 -1.49
C TYR A 166 12.91 -5.89 -0.64
N LEU A 167 11.63 -6.01 -1.02
CA LEU A 167 10.67 -6.92 -0.39
C LEU A 167 10.72 -8.33 -1.00
N GLN A 168 11.31 -8.48 -2.19
CA GLN A 168 11.43 -9.76 -2.90
C GLN A 168 12.76 -10.46 -2.63
N ILE A 169 13.77 -9.71 -2.18
CA ILE A 169 15.09 -10.23 -1.80
C ILE A 169 15.03 -10.76 -0.36
N ASN A 170 15.76 -11.85 -0.08
CA ASN A 170 15.89 -12.41 1.27
C ASN A 170 16.76 -11.51 2.17
N LEU A 171 16.16 -10.45 2.72
CA LEU A 171 16.76 -9.53 3.67
C LEU A 171 16.17 -9.73 5.07
N HIS A 172 16.97 -9.50 6.10
CA HIS A 172 16.46 -9.49 7.47
C HIS A 172 15.44 -8.36 7.65
N LEU A 173 14.36 -8.64 8.40
CA LEU A 173 13.24 -7.72 8.60
C LEU A 173 13.66 -6.29 9.03
N PRO A 174 14.66 -6.07 9.92
CA PRO A 174 15.09 -4.72 10.28
C PRO A 174 15.62 -3.90 9.08
N VAL A 175 16.27 -4.55 8.12
CA VAL A 175 16.73 -3.91 6.88
C VAL A 175 15.53 -3.48 6.05
N VAL A 176 14.59 -4.41 5.85
CA VAL A 176 13.34 -4.17 5.10
C VAL A 176 12.54 -3.02 5.71
N GLN A 177 12.43 -2.97 7.04
CA GLN A 177 11.74 -1.89 7.76
C GLN A 177 12.41 -0.53 7.56
N LEU A 178 13.74 -0.47 7.64
CA LEU A 178 14.46 0.79 7.42
C LEU A 178 14.29 1.28 5.98
N ILE A 179 14.47 0.40 4.99
CA ILE A 179 14.33 0.77 3.58
C ILE A 179 12.91 1.22 3.26
N SER A 180 11.89 0.53 3.79
CA SER A 180 10.48 0.94 3.62
C SER A 180 10.24 2.36 4.16
N GLN A 181 10.76 2.67 5.35
CA GLN A 181 10.61 3.98 5.97
C GLN A 181 11.33 5.07 5.16
N LEU A 182 12.54 4.79 4.67
CA LEU A 182 13.30 5.72 3.82
C LEU A 182 12.64 5.97 2.47
N ARG A 183 12.04 4.95 1.84
CA ARG A 183 11.36 5.09 0.55
C ARG A 183 10.08 5.88 0.65
N VAL A 184 9.26 5.52 1.64
CA VAL A 184 8.01 6.22 1.87
C VAL A 184 8.28 7.64 2.39
N ASN A 185 9.39 7.83 3.13
CA ASN A 185 9.97 9.11 3.53
C ASN A 185 8.99 10.07 4.23
N ILE A 186 8.24 9.60 5.22
CA ILE A 186 7.23 10.42 5.93
C ILE A 186 7.69 10.72 7.36
N PHE A 187 7.84 12.00 7.68
CA PHE A 187 8.03 12.60 9.02
C PHE A 187 9.27 12.17 9.81
N ARG A 188 9.55 10.86 9.92
CA ARG A 188 10.64 10.30 10.71
C ARG A 188 10.94 8.84 10.36
N ILE A 189 12.17 8.43 10.62
CA ILE A 189 12.59 7.02 10.70
C ILE A 189 12.53 6.60 12.16
N ILE A 190 11.89 5.47 12.43
CA ILE A 190 11.97 4.76 13.71
C ILE A 190 13.02 3.66 13.56
N PHE A 191 14.15 3.86 14.21
CA PHE A 191 15.26 2.91 14.21
C PHE A 191 15.61 2.57 15.66
N LYS A 192 15.41 1.29 16.04
CA LYS A 192 15.39 0.86 17.44
C LYS A 192 14.42 1.75 18.24
N ASP A 193 14.93 2.55 19.17
CA ASP A 193 14.13 3.45 20.00
C ASP A 193 14.27 4.93 19.61
N ALA A 194 15.18 5.27 18.68
CA ALA A 194 15.35 6.64 18.22
C ALA A 194 14.37 6.99 17.10
N LYS A 195 13.99 8.26 17.10
CA LYS A 195 13.19 8.90 16.06
C LYS A 195 14.09 9.89 15.33
N ILE A 196 14.53 9.52 14.13
CA ILE A 196 15.35 10.37 13.28
C ILE A 196 14.40 11.18 12.38
N PRO A 197 14.43 12.51 12.38
CA PRO A 197 13.48 13.33 11.63
C PRO A 197 13.68 13.19 10.12
N LEU A 198 12.60 13.38 9.35
CA LEU A 198 12.59 13.44 7.88
C LEU A 198 11.73 14.61 7.39
N GLN A 199 11.80 14.88 6.09
CA GLN A 199 11.04 15.93 5.41
C GLN A 199 11.23 17.32 6.03
N ASN A 200 12.45 17.63 6.46
CA ASN A 200 12.82 18.98 6.89
C ASN A 200 11.99 19.52 8.07
N ARG A 201 11.43 18.62 8.89
CA ARG A 201 10.55 19.02 10.00
C ARG A 201 11.27 19.51 11.24
N SER A 202 12.53 19.09 11.39
CA SER A 202 13.39 19.50 12.50
C SER A 202 14.84 19.41 12.08
N LEU A 203 15.72 19.96 12.91
CA LEU A 203 17.16 19.89 12.69
C LEU A 203 17.66 18.44 12.71
N CYS A 204 18.75 18.22 11.97
CA CYS A 204 19.50 16.98 11.96
C CYS A 204 20.01 16.68 13.37
N PRO A 205 19.78 15.47 13.92
CA PRO A 205 20.15 15.16 15.29
C PRO A 205 21.66 14.95 15.49
N TRP A 206 22.45 14.95 14.41
CA TRP A 206 23.91 14.79 14.48
C TRP A 206 24.68 16.10 14.33
N CYS A 207 24.31 16.98 13.38
CA CYS A 207 24.99 18.26 13.22
C CYS A 207 24.25 19.43 13.88
N ASN A 208 22.93 19.33 14.08
CA ASN A 208 22.08 20.41 14.58
C ASN A 208 22.15 21.72 13.75
N GLU A 209 22.67 21.67 12.52
CA GLU A 209 22.88 22.84 11.64
C GLU A 209 21.91 22.89 10.46
N CYS A 210 21.55 21.72 9.92
CA CYS A 210 20.69 21.61 8.73
C CYS A 210 19.39 20.86 9.06
N GLU A 211 18.40 21.03 8.21
CA GLU A 211 17.14 20.29 8.26
C GLU A 211 17.36 18.79 8.02
N GLY A 212 16.70 17.95 8.83
CA GLY A 212 16.81 16.50 8.77
C GLY A 212 16.02 15.90 7.60
N ASN A 213 16.74 15.31 6.65
CA ASN A 213 16.17 14.51 5.56
C ASN A 213 17.13 13.42 5.08
N SER A 214 16.64 12.51 4.24
CA SER A 214 17.41 11.37 3.71
C SER A 214 18.67 11.79 2.98
N ASP A 215 18.61 12.86 2.19
CA ASP A 215 19.71 13.30 1.34
C ASP A 215 20.81 13.93 2.20
N HIS A 216 20.42 14.75 3.18
CA HIS A 216 21.33 15.30 4.17
C HIS A 216 22.10 14.20 4.92
N TYR A 217 21.42 13.17 5.40
CA TYR A 217 22.09 12.09 6.14
C TYR A 217 23.04 11.28 5.25
N ILE A 218 22.60 10.93 4.04
CA ILE A 218 23.28 10.01 3.14
C ILE A 218 24.40 10.67 2.34
N SER A 219 24.37 11.98 2.13
CA SER A 219 25.33 12.66 1.24
C SER A 219 26.04 13.85 1.90
N GLU A 220 25.41 14.59 2.81
CA GLU A 220 25.88 15.95 3.17
C GLU A 220 26.43 16.08 4.60
N CYS A 221 25.78 15.45 5.60
CA CYS A 221 26.02 15.72 7.02
C CYS A 221 27.47 15.46 7.43
N HIS A 222 28.24 16.48 7.81
CA HIS A 222 29.68 16.31 8.11
C HIS A 222 29.93 15.33 9.28
N CYS A 223 29.06 15.32 10.30
CA CYS A 223 29.13 14.39 11.44
C CYS A 223 29.04 12.92 11.04
N LEU A 224 28.44 12.61 9.88
CA LEU A 224 28.25 11.25 9.40
C LEU A 224 29.27 10.83 8.34
N SER A 225 30.25 11.69 8.03
CA SER A 225 31.26 11.47 6.97
C SER A 225 32.01 10.14 7.12
N ILE A 226 32.53 9.84 8.32
CA ILE A 226 33.25 8.59 8.60
C ILE A 226 32.36 7.36 8.36
N HIS A 227 31.09 7.43 8.75
CA HIS A 227 30.15 6.34 8.54
C HIS A 227 29.77 6.18 7.06
N ARG A 228 29.62 7.28 6.33
CA ARG A 228 29.40 7.25 4.88
C ARG A 228 30.58 6.65 4.14
N GLU A 229 31.80 7.05 4.47
CA GLU A 229 33.01 6.51 3.84
C GLU A 229 33.13 5.00 4.09
N LYS A 230 32.82 4.54 5.31
CA LYS A 230 32.87 3.12 5.67
C LYS A 230 31.85 2.24 4.93
N TYR A 231 30.62 2.72 4.74
CA TYR A 231 29.51 1.88 4.26
C TYR A 231 29.00 2.23 2.87
N LEU A 232 29.11 3.50 2.47
CA LEU A 232 28.45 4.06 1.29
C LEU A 232 29.44 4.52 0.20
N SER A 233 30.75 4.50 0.45
CA SER A 233 31.79 4.94 -0.51
C SER A 233 31.73 4.24 -1.86
N ASN A 234 31.30 2.97 -1.90
CA ASN A 234 31.15 2.20 -3.14
C ASN A 234 29.89 2.56 -3.95
N TYR A 235 28.97 3.35 -3.38
CA TYR A 235 27.67 3.65 -3.99
C TYR A 235 27.44 5.15 -4.19
N VAL A 236 27.96 6.00 -3.31
CA VAL A 236 27.81 7.44 -3.37
C VAL A 236 28.97 8.00 -4.20
N PRO A 237 28.72 8.54 -5.41
CA PRO A 237 29.74 9.26 -6.17
C PRO A 237 30.23 10.47 -5.36
N THR A 238 31.38 11.03 -5.72
CA THR A 238 31.97 12.23 -5.08
C THR A 238 31.11 13.51 -5.18
N THR A 239 29.91 13.44 -5.75
CA THR A 239 28.96 14.56 -5.91
C THR A 239 27.71 14.34 -5.06
N ASN A 240 27.03 15.42 -4.66
CA ASN A 240 25.77 15.37 -3.89
C ASN A 240 24.68 14.62 -4.65
N VAL A 241 24.57 13.31 -4.44
CA VAL A 241 23.52 12.46 -5.03
C VAL A 241 22.33 12.38 -4.08
N SER A 242 21.12 12.51 -4.63
CA SER A 242 19.89 12.35 -3.85
C SER A 242 19.66 10.88 -3.48
N PHE A 243 18.96 10.62 -2.38
CA PHE A 243 18.62 9.24 -2.01
C PHE A 243 17.75 8.55 -3.07
N VAL A 244 16.92 9.30 -3.80
CA VAL A 244 16.10 8.78 -4.91
C VAL A 244 16.99 8.18 -5.99
N ASP A 245 18.00 8.93 -6.43
CA ASP A 245 18.91 8.52 -7.49
C ASP A 245 19.76 7.32 -7.03
N LEU A 246 20.30 7.41 -5.81
CA LEU A 246 21.08 6.33 -5.20
C LEU A 246 20.26 5.03 -5.11
N TYR A 247 19.00 5.13 -4.66
CA TYR A 247 18.10 3.98 -4.63
C TYR A 247 17.87 3.41 -6.03
N ASN A 248 17.52 4.26 -7.00
CA ASN A 248 17.16 3.80 -8.35
C ASN A 248 18.35 3.13 -9.06
N MET A 249 19.58 3.58 -8.81
CA MET A 249 20.81 2.96 -9.34
C MET A 249 21.10 1.58 -8.74
N HIS A 250 20.75 1.35 -7.47
CA HIS A 250 21.19 0.15 -6.73
C HIS A 250 20.04 -0.71 -6.19
N ARG A 251 18.79 -0.47 -6.62
CA ARG A 251 17.57 -1.13 -6.10
C ARG A 251 17.56 -2.66 -6.18
N ASN A 252 18.42 -3.27 -6.99
CA ASN A 252 18.50 -4.73 -7.15
C ASN A 252 19.68 -5.36 -6.38
N LEU A 253 20.47 -4.58 -5.65
CA LEU A 253 21.68 -5.06 -4.98
C LEU A 253 21.39 -5.34 -3.49
N PRO A 254 21.45 -6.60 -3.02
CA PRO A 254 21.21 -6.91 -1.61
C PRO A 254 22.20 -6.21 -0.67
N ASP A 255 23.46 -6.09 -1.08
CA ASP A 255 24.51 -5.50 -0.25
C ASP A 255 24.36 -3.98 -0.12
N PHE A 256 23.76 -3.32 -1.10
CA PHE A 256 23.39 -1.90 -0.97
C PHE A 256 22.43 -1.68 0.21
N PHE A 257 21.38 -2.51 0.31
CA PHE A 257 20.42 -2.40 1.41
C PHE A 257 21.04 -2.72 2.77
N LYS A 258 21.93 -3.73 2.83
CA LYS A 258 22.67 -4.06 4.06
C LYS A 258 23.58 -2.91 4.47
N ASN A 259 24.26 -2.28 3.52
CA ASN A 259 25.16 -1.16 3.80
C ASN A 259 24.43 0.09 4.28
N ILE A 260 23.25 0.41 3.71
CA ILE A 260 22.37 1.45 4.27
C ILE A 260 22.00 1.11 5.72
N PHE A 261 21.64 -0.14 5.99
CA PHE A 261 21.29 -0.56 7.34
C PHE A 261 22.47 -0.44 8.31
N TYR A 262 23.66 -0.90 7.93
CA TYR A 262 24.86 -0.77 8.77
C TYR A 262 25.27 0.68 8.99
N PHE A 263 25.12 1.53 7.97
CA PHE A 263 25.30 2.98 8.08
C PHE A 263 24.41 3.56 9.19
N PHE A 264 23.08 3.37 9.10
CA PHE A 264 22.17 3.88 10.13
C PHE A 264 22.39 3.22 11.50
N ASN A 265 22.79 1.94 11.54
CA ASN A 265 23.08 1.25 12.79
C ASN A 265 24.31 1.80 13.52
N ASP A 266 25.36 2.18 12.81
CA ASP A 266 26.54 2.79 13.40
C ASP A 266 26.30 4.27 13.73
N CYS A 267 25.61 5.03 12.87
CA CYS A 267 25.20 6.41 13.17
C CYS A 267 24.27 6.48 14.38
N TYR A 268 23.45 5.45 14.61
CA TYR A 268 22.61 5.36 15.79
C TYR A 268 23.43 5.30 17.09
N LYS A 269 24.59 4.65 17.08
CA LYS A 269 25.44 4.53 18.28
C LYS A 269 26.05 5.87 18.69
N THR A 270 26.14 6.81 17.76
CA THR A 270 26.68 8.16 18.00
C THR A 270 25.59 9.19 18.29
N LEU A 271 24.31 8.83 18.16
CA LEU A 271 23.23 9.65 18.70
C LEU A 271 23.41 9.66 20.22
N GLU A 272 23.71 10.84 20.77
CA GLU A 272 23.60 11.04 22.21
C GLU A 272 22.18 10.63 22.62
N PRO A 273 22.01 9.93 23.75
CA PRO A 273 20.69 9.67 24.29
C PRO A 273 20.11 11.02 24.69
N TYR A 274 19.41 11.68 23.77
CA TYR A 274 18.62 12.86 24.10
C TYR A 274 17.67 12.45 25.23
N GLY A 275 17.86 13.12 26.35
CA GLY A 275 17.12 12.91 27.58
C GLY A 275 15.62 12.98 27.33
N CYS A 276 14.92 12.30 28.22
CA CYS A 276 13.49 12.44 28.42
C CYS A 276 13.04 13.90 28.25
N GLU A 277 12.05 14.08 27.37
CA GLU A 277 11.04 15.16 27.33
C GLU A 277 11.41 16.54 27.91
N PRO A 278 11.39 17.62 27.11
CA PRO A 278 10.91 18.87 27.64
C PRO A 278 9.39 18.75 27.78
N ASN A 279 8.93 18.69 29.02
CA ASN A 279 7.57 19.04 29.41
C ASN A 279 7.08 20.26 28.59
N GLY A 280 6.00 20.09 27.83
CA GLY A 280 5.29 21.16 27.13
C GLY A 280 3.79 20.85 27.18
N PRO A 281 2.95 21.85 27.50
CA PRO A 281 1.74 21.65 28.29
C PRO A 281 0.63 20.97 27.48
N GLY A 282 -0.16 20.16 28.18
CA GLY A 282 -1.43 19.69 27.64
C GLY A 282 -2.33 20.87 27.33
N TYR A 283 -2.74 20.95 26.06
CA TYR A 283 -4.02 21.50 25.58
C TYR A 283 -4.41 20.76 24.31
#